data_AF-A0A6L8T7K2-F1
#
_entry.id   AF-A0A6L8T7K2-F1
#
_cell.length_a   1.000
_cell.length_b   1.000
_cell.length_c   1.000
_cell.angle_alpha   90.00
_cell.angle_beta   90.00
_cell.angle_gamma   90.00
#
_symmetry.space_group_name_H-M   'P 1'
#
loop_
_entity.id
_entity.type
_entity.pdbx_description
1 polymer ?
#
loop_
_entity_poly.entity_id
_entity_poly.type
_entity_poly.pdbx_seq_one_letter_code
_entity_poly.pdbx_strand_id
1 'polypeptide(L)'
;MSETKKRNVKVVESKTLSSRYDRRFVIVDEETENVLDDAQGYGYKSKQKAMAAWSYKNRDKSKDAEKRKKQRIIKDWLKEHPVVGDALEEAAWNIVKRNVPPETKIDTKLIKSILKENNLELEGFSARDLLSVWKKN
;
A
#
# COMPACT_ATOMS: atom_id res chain seq x y z
N MET A 1 31.34 2.75 10.34
CA MET A 1 29.99 2.17 10.40
C MET A 1 29.12 3.11 11.20
N SER A 2 28.29 3.93 10.57
CA SER A 2 27.40 4.84 11.30
C SER A 2 26.12 4.09 11.63
N GLU A 3 26.00 3.71 12.89
CA GLU A 3 24.77 3.25 13.52
C GLU A 3 23.65 4.24 13.16
N THR A 4 22.62 3.79 12.45
CA THR A 4 21.51 4.64 12.04
C THR A 4 20.70 4.99 13.29
N LYS A 5 21.17 5.97 14.06
CA LYS A 5 20.44 6.54 15.21
C LYS A 5 19.05 6.88 14.69
N LYS A 6 18.03 6.28 15.29
CA LYS A 6 16.62 6.53 14.98
C LYS A 6 16.40 8.03 15.18
N ARG A 7 16.41 8.80 14.09
CA ARG A 7 16.34 10.26 14.17
C ARG A 7 14.96 10.62 14.72
N ASN A 8 14.93 11.20 15.91
CA ASN A 8 13.73 11.79 16.47
C ASN A 8 13.43 13.05 15.66
N VAL A 9 12.23 13.09 15.06
CA VAL A 9 11.81 14.18 14.18
C VAL A 9 10.53 14.81 14.67
N LYS A 10 10.45 16.15 14.57
CA LYS A 10 9.24 16.92 14.85
C LYS A 10 8.82 17.70 13.60
N VAL A 11 7.53 17.95 13.48
CA VAL A 11 6.97 18.75 12.37
C VAL A 11 6.57 20.12 12.90
N VAL A 12 7.19 21.15 12.35
CA VAL A 12 7.03 22.55 12.78
C VAL A 12 6.48 23.40 11.65
N GLU A 13 5.79 24.46 12.00
CA GLU A 13 5.34 25.48 11.05
C GLU A 13 6.53 26.39 10.69
N SER A 14 6.80 26.54 9.39
CA SER A 14 7.86 27.41 8.89
C SER A 14 7.34 28.84 8.82
N LYS A 15 7.94 29.75 9.59
CA LYS A 15 7.58 31.17 9.56
C LYS A 15 7.93 31.85 8.22
N THR A 16 8.94 31.35 7.52
CA THR A 16 9.40 31.92 6.24
C THR A 16 8.53 31.48 5.06
N LEU A 17 8.00 30.26 5.12
CA LEU A 17 7.17 29.69 4.06
C LEU A 17 5.67 29.89 4.32
N SER A 18 5.28 30.11 5.58
CA SER A 18 3.88 30.32 5.93
C SER A 18 3.45 31.76 5.73
N SER A 19 2.22 31.94 5.26
CA SER A 19 1.51 33.21 5.29
C SER A 19 0.26 33.09 6.17
N ARG A 20 -0.42 34.23 6.41
CA ARG A 20 -1.65 34.29 7.23
C ARG A 20 -2.71 33.27 6.84
N TYR A 21 -2.82 32.94 5.56
CA TYR A 21 -3.85 32.03 5.03
C TYR A 21 -3.27 30.73 4.43
N ASP A 22 -1.95 30.60 4.39
CA ASP A 22 -1.28 29.42 3.81
C ASP A 22 -0.15 28.97 4.73
N ARG A 23 -0.48 28.06 5.65
CA ARG A 23 0.47 27.51 6.63
C ARG A 23 1.29 26.41 6.00
N ARG A 24 2.61 26.51 6.13
CA ARG A 24 3.60 25.59 5.58
C ARG A 24 4.40 24.94 6.69
N PHE A 25 4.53 23.62 6.60
CA PHE A 25 5.17 22.79 7.61
C PHE A 25 6.45 22.17 7.07
N VAL A 26 7.47 22.06 7.91
CA VAL A 26 8.76 21.44 7.61
C VAL A 26 9.10 20.41 8.67
N ILE A 27 9.93 19.42 8.32
CA ILE A 27 10.42 18.41 9.25
C ILE A 27 11.77 18.88 9.76
N VAL A 28 11.93 18.89 11.08
CA VAL A 28 13.18 19.25 11.75
C VAL A 28 13.63 18.12 12.65
N ASP A 29 14.94 18.02 12.81
CA ASP A 29 15.57 17.17 13.81
C ASP A 29 15.21 17.68 15.21
N GLU A 30 14.81 16.78 16.10
CA GLU A 30 14.34 17.18 17.43
C GLU A 30 15.48 17.67 18.34
N GLU A 31 16.69 17.11 18.20
CA GLU A 31 17.84 17.44 19.04
C GLU A 31 18.56 18.70 18.54
N THR A 32 18.74 18.83 17.22
CA THR A 32 19.56 19.90 16.61
C THR A 32 18.75 21.04 16.02
N GLU A 33 17.42 20.90 15.93
CA GLU A 33 16.50 21.83 15.27
C GLU A 33 16.77 22.12 13.78
N ASN A 34 17.69 21.36 13.17
CA ASN A 34 18.01 21.48 11.76
C ASN A 34 16.85 21.00 10.88
N VAL A 35 16.61 21.71 9.78
CA VAL A 35 15.61 21.31 8.78
C VAL A 35 16.10 20.09 8.01
N LEU A 36 15.36 18.98 8.13
CA LEU A 36 15.65 17.72 7.46
C LEU A 36 14.91 17.58 6.14
N ASP A 37 13.71 18.16 6.03
CA ASP A 37 12.89 18.12 4.82
C ASP A 37 11.87 19.27 4.82
N ASP A 38 12.02 20.17 3.85
CA ASP A 38 11.16 21.34 3.65
C ASP A 38 10.31 21.26 2.38
N ALA A 39 10.18 20.06 1.80
CA ALA A 39 9.54 19.85 0.50
C ALA A 39 10.14 20.72 -0.63
N GLN A 40 11.48 20.79 -0.69
CA GLN A 40 12.22 21.56 -1.71
C GLN A 40 11.92 23.06 -1.64
N GLY A 41 11.81 23.60 -0.43
CA GLY A 41 11.52 25.01 -0.18
C GLY A 41 10.05 25.42 -0.29
N TYR A 42 9.11 24.51 -0.56
CA TYR A 42 7.66 24.85 -0.61
C TYR A 42 6.94 24.65 0.72
N GLY A 43 7.46 23.76 1.58
CA GLY A 43 6.80 23.29 2.77
C GLY A 43 5.52 22.47 2.50
N TYR A 44 5.19 21.61 3.45
CA TYR A 44 4.00 20.78 3.41
C TYR A 44 2.76 21.58 3.82
N LYS A 45 1.60 21.28 3.20
CA LYS A 45 0.32 21.93 3.53
C LYS A 45 -0.28 21.50 4.88
N SER A 46 0.23 20.43 5.48
CA SER A 46 -0.20 19.97 6.80
C SER A 46 0.88 19.16 7.50
N LYS A 47 0.80 19.10 8.84
CA LYS A 47 1.72 18.27 9.64
C LYS A 47 1.69 16.80 9.25
N GLN A 48 0.48 16.28 9.01
CA GLN A 48 0.26 14.89 8.60
C GLN A 48 0.93 14.57 7.26
N LYS A 49 0.84 15.47 6.28
CA LYS A 49 1.47 15.29 4.97
C LYS A 49 2.99 15.31 5.07
N ALA A 50 3.55 16.19 5.90
CA ALA A 50 4.98 16.20 6.19
C ALA A 50 5.43 14.85 6.78
N MET A 51 4.78 14.40 7.87
CA MET A 51 5.13 13.14 8.52
C MET A 51 4.96 11.92 7.59
N ALA A 52 3.92 11.91 6.75
CA ALA A 52 3.71 10.86 5.77
C ALA A 52 4.84 10.82 4.72
N ALA A 53 5.27 11.99 4.22
CA ALA A 53 6.38 12.08 3.27
C ALA A 53 7.71 11.64 3.90
N TRP A 54 8.00 12.08 5.14
CA TRP A 54 9.16 11.63 5.90
C TRP A 54 9.17 10.11 6.07
N SER A 55 8.06 9.55 6.54
CA SER A 55 7.91 8.11 6.77
C SER A 55 8.10 7.34 5.47
N TYR A 56 7.57 7.83 4.35
CA TYR A 56 7.73 7.18 3.05
C TYR A 56 9.19 7.19 2.57
N LYS A 57 9.91 8.31 2.74
CA LYS A 57 11.32 8.45 2.35
C LYS A 57 12.23 7.54 3.19
N ASN A 58 11.95 7.46 4.50
CA ASN A 58 12.77 6.76 5.50
C ASN A 58 12.28 5.36 5.85
N ARG A 59 11.22 4.84 5.21
CA ARG A 59 10.79 3.46 5.43
C ARG A 59 11.83 2.49 4.90
N ASP A 60 11.84 1.29 5.49
CA ASP A 60 12.56 0.16 4.94
C ASP A 60 11.96 -0.24 3.57
N LYS A 61 12.77 -0.12 2.52
CA LYS A 61 12.41 -0.50 1.13
C LYS A 61 13.05 -1.83 0.72
N SER A 62 13.79 -2.51 1.60
CA SER A 62 14.48 -3.77 1.29
C SER A 62 13.52 -4.83 0.75
N LYS A 63 12.28 -4.84 1.25
CA LYS A 63 11.23 -5.79 0.85
C LYS A 63 10.38 -5.33 -0.34
N ASP A 64 10.56 -4.11 -0.83
CA ASP A 64 9.74 -3.57 -1.93
C ASP A 64 9.99 -4.33 -3.24
N ALA A 65 11.23 -4.71 -3.52
CA ALA A 65 11.59 -5.47 -4.71
C ALA A 65 10.94 -6.87 -4.71
N GLU A 66 11.07 -7.61 -3.61
CA GLU A 66 10.47 -8.95 -3.46
C GLU A 66 8.94 -8.89 -3.51
N LYS A 67 8.33 -7.87 -2.90
CA LYS A 67 6.89 -7.64 -2.99
C LYS A 67 6.43 -7.39 -4.43
N ARG A 68 7.18 -6.60 -5.21
CA ARG A 68 6.88 -6.35 -6.63
C ARG A 68 7.04 -7.61 -7.47
N LYS A 69 8.10 -8.40 -7.26
CA LYS A 69 8.30 -9.69 -7.93
C LYS A 69 7.13 -10.64 -7.66
N LYS A 70 6.73 -10.80 -6.40
CA LYS A 70 5.59 -11.63 -6.01
C LYS A 70 4.29 -11.17 -6.66
N GLN A 71 4.04 -9.86 -6.68
CA GLN A 71 2.86 -9.29 -7.35
C GLN A 71 2.86 -9.57 -8.86
N ARG A 72 4.03 -9.48 -9.51
CA ARG A 72 4.18 -9.78 -10.93
C ARG A 72 3.87 -11.24 -11.23
N ILE A 73 4.47 -12.17 -10.48
CA ILE A 73 4.21 -13.61 -10.59
C ILE A 73 2.70 -13.90 -10.48
N ILE A 74 2.03 -13.30 -9.51
CA ILE A 74 0.58 -13.50 -9.32
C ILE A 74 -0.24 -12.92 -10.47
N LYS A 75 0.13 -11.74 -10.98
CA LYS A 75 -0.55 -11.12 -12.12
C LYS A 75 -0.38 -11.95 -13.39
N ASP A 76 0.82 -12.47 -13.62
CA ASP A 76 1.09 -13.32 -14.78
C ASP A 76 0.34 -14.65 -14.62
N TRP A 77 0.33 -15.26 -13.43
CA TRP A 77 -0.47 -16.46 -13.16
C TRP A 77 -1.97 -16.25 -13.40
N LEU A 78 -2.56 -15.12 -12.99
CA LEU A 78 -3.96 -14.80 -13.26
C LEU A 78 -4.28 -14.65 -14.75
N LYS A 79 -3.31 -14.24 -15.57
CA LYS A 79 -3.48 -14.18 -17.04
C LYS A 79 -3.47 -15.56 -17.67
N GLU A 80 -2.62 -16.46 -17.17
CA GLU A 80 -2.55 -17.86 -17.63
C GLU A 80 -3.78 -18.67 -17.17
N HIS A 81 -4.46 -18.23 -16.11
CA HIS A 81 -5.63 -18.91 -15.53
C HIS A 81 -6.85 -17.97 -15.49
N PRO A 82 -7.36 -17.52 -16.65
CA PRO A 82 -8.44 -16.53 -16.72
C PRO A 82 -9.71 -17.03 -16.00
N VAL A 83 -9.97 -18.34 -16.00
CA VAL A 83 -11.10 -18.96 -15.29
C VAL A 83 -11.20 -18.55 -13.82
N VAL A 84 -10.05 -18.34 -13.15
CA VAL A 84 -10.02 -17.89 -11.76
C VAL A 84 -10.34 -16.40 -11.65
N GLY A 85 -9.84 -15.59 -12.59
CA GLY A 85 -10.16 -14.17 -12.69
C GLY A 85 -11.64 -13.95 -12.95
N ASP A 86 -12.19 -14.64 -13.93
CA ASP A 86 -13.58 -14.57 -14.36
C ASP A 86 -14.53 -15.02 -13.24
N ALA A 87 -14.22 -16.13 -12.55
CA ALA A 87 -15.03 -16.59 -11.42
C ALA A 87 -15.04 -15.59 -10.25
N LEU A 88 -13.92 -14.91 -9.98
CA LEU A 88 -13.86 -13.87 -8.95
C LEU A 88 -14.63 -12.62 -9.36
N GLU A 89 -14.57 -12.24 -10.63
CA GLU A 89 -15.34 -11.13 -11.17
C GLU A 89 -16.85 -11.43 -11.14
N GLU A 90 -17.27 -12.62 -11.57
CA GLU A 90 -18.66 -13.07 -11.49
C GLU A 90 -19.17 -13.06 -10.04
N ALA A 91 -18.38 -13.59 -9.10
CA ALA A 91 -18.73 -13.56 -7.69
C ALA A 91 -18.89 -12.12 -7.16
N ALA A 92 -18.01 -11.20 -7.58
CA ALA A 92 -18.12 -9.79 -7.19
C ALA A 92 -19.36 -9.12 -7.78
N TRP A 93 -19.67 -9.39 -9.05
CA TRP A 93 -20.89 -8.91 -9.70
C TRP A 93 -22.15 -9.43 -9.02
N ASN A 94 -22.17 -10.71 -8.62
CA ASN A 94 -23.30 -11.30 -7.90
C ASN A 94 -23.53 -10.64 -6.53
N ILE A 95 -22.45 -10.28 -5.81
CA ILE A 95 -22.55 -9.50 -4.56
C ILE A 95 -23.14 -8.12 -4.83
N VAL A 96 -22.64 -7.40 -5.84
CA VAL A 96 -23.13 -6.04 -6.18
C VAL A 96 -24.60 -6.06 -6.60
N LYS A 97 -25.01 -7.05 -7.40
CA LYS A 97 -26.39 -7.25 -7.82
C LYS A 97 -27.31 -7.79 -6.71
N ARG A 98 -26.77 -8.14 -5.55
CA ARG A 98 -27.49 -8.80 -4.45
C ARG A 98 -28.16 -10.12 -4.86
N ASN A 99 -27.54 -10.83 -5.80
CA ASN A 99 -27.95 -12.18 -6.20
C ASN A 99 -27.53 -13.24 -5.17
N VAL A 100 -26.73 -12.85 -4.18
CA VAL A 100 -26.21 -13.69 -3.10
C VAL A 100 -26.53 -13.06 -1.75
N PRO A 101 -26.53 -13.83 -0.65
CA PRO A 101 -26.75 -13.30 0.68
C PRO A 101 -25.83 -12.13 1.03
N PRO A 102 -26.29 -11.08 1.75
CA PRO A 102 -25.51 -9.87 2.05
C PRO A 102 -24.19 -10.09 2.78
N GLU A 103 -24.07 -11.20 3.51
CA GLU A 103 -22.87 -11.61 4.24
C GLU A 103 -21.77 -12.20 3.33
N THR A 104 -22.11 -12.51 2.07
CA THR A 104 -21.19 -13.08 1.08
C THR A 104 -20.05 -12.11 0.80
N LYS A 105 -18.82 -12.60 0.86
CA LYS A 105 -17.61 -11.80 0.67
C LYS A 105 -16.62 -12.55 -0.21
N ILE A 106 -15.89 -11.79 -1.02
CA ILE A 106 -14.70 -12.30 -1.71
C ILE A 106 -13.58 -12.45 -0.67
N ASP A 107 -13.40 -13.69 -0.21
CA ASP A 107 -12.43 -14.09 0.80
C ASP A 107 -11.53 -15.24 0.32
N THR A 108 -10.63 -15.71 1.20
CA THR A 108 -9.71 -16.80 0.86
C THR A 108 -10.39 -18.17 0.77
N LYS A 109 -11.59 -18.34 1.35
CA LYS A 109 -12.33 -19.61 1.26
C LYS A 109 -12.90 -19.75 -0.15
N LEU A 110 -13.53 -18.69 -0.68
CA LEU A 110 -14.04 -18.65 -2.04
C LEU A 110 -12.92 -18.95 -3.06
N ILE A 111 -11.76 -18.31 -2.93
CA ILE A 111 -10.61 -18.59 -3.81
C ILE A 111 -10.22 -20.06 -3.77
N LYS A 112 -10.13 -20.66 -2.58
CA LYS A 112 -9.78 -22.08 -2.45
C LYS A 112 -10.82 -22.99 -3.09
N SER A 113 -12.11 -22.64 -3.01
CA SER A 113 -13.17 -23.39 -3.70
C SER A 113 -13.00 -23.31 -5.22
N ILE A 114 -12.80 -22.11 -5.78
CA ILE A 114 -12.58 -21.91 -7.22
C ILE A 114 -11.37 -22.70 -7.70
N LEU A 115 -10.26 -22.67 -6.96
CA LEU A 115 -9.06 -23.45 -7.30
C LEU A 115 -9.33 -24.95 -7.31
N LYS A 116 -10.04 -25.46 -6.30
CA LYS A 116 -10.40 -26.88 -6.20
C LYS A 116 -11.34 -27.32 -7.33
N GLU A 117 -12.34 -26.51 -7.66
CA GLU A 117 -13.30 -26.76 -8.74
C GLU A 117 -12.62 -26.81 -10.12
N ASN A 118 -11.55 -26.04 -10.30
CA ASN A 118 -10.77 -26.00 -11.54
C ASN A 118 -9.53 -26.91 -11.52
N ASN A 119 -9.35 -27.72 -10.48
CA ASN A 119 -8.18 -28.60 -10.29
C ASN A 119 -6.84 -27.85 -10.41
N LEU A 120 -6.78 -26.64 -9.85
CA LEU A 120 -5.60 -25.77 -9.86
C LEU A 120 -4.93 -25.75 -8.48
N GLU A 121 -3.61 -25.83 -8.48
CA GLU A 121 -2.79 -25.65 -7.27
C GLU A 121 -1.95 -24.37 -7.38
N LEU A 122 -1.72 -23.73 -6.23
CA LEU A 122 -0.88 -22.54 -6.17
C LEU A 122 0.55 -22.93 -5.78
N GLU A 123 1.50 -22.58 -6.63
CA GLU A 123 2.92 -22.73 -6.34
C GLU A 123 3.58 -21.35 -6.16
N GLY A 124 4.37 -21.20 -5.10
CA GLY A 124 5.14 -19.97 -4.85
C GLY A 124 4.36 -18.79 -4.25
N PHE A 125 3.03 -18.88 -4.07
CA PHE A 125 2.24 -17.89 -3.33
C PHE A 125 0.95 -18.49 -2.74
N SER A 126 0.31 -17.74 -1.84
CA SER A 126 -0.91 -18.21 -1.14
C SER A 126 -2.19 -17.61 -1.72
N ALA A 127 -3.34 -18.23 -1.41
CA ALA A 127 -4.67 -17.68 -1.74
C ALA A 127 -4.88 -16.26 -1.16
N ARG A 128 -4.24 -15.93 -0.04
CA ARG A 128 -4.27 -14.57 0.53
C ARG A 128 -3.52 -13.58 -0.36
N ASP A 129 -2.40 -14.00 -0.94
CA ASP A 129 -1.63 -13.17 -1.87
C ASP A 129 -2.42 -12.93 -3.15
N LEU A 130 -3.02 -14.00 -3.71
CA LEU A 130 -3.92 -13.93 -4.87
C LEU A 130 -5.04 -12.91 -4.62
N LEU A 131 -5.75 -13.04 -3.50
CA LEU A 131 -6.82 -12.10 -3.09
C LEU A 131 -6.33 -10.65 -3.02
N SER A 132 -5.15 -10.44 -2.43
CA SER A 132 -4.59 -9.11 -2.25
C SER A 132 -4.18 -8.45 -3.56
N VAL A 133 -3.71 -9.24 -4.53
CA VAL A 133 -3.32 -8.74 -5.85
C VAL A 133 -4.55 -8.49 -6.71
N TRP A 134 -5.50 -9.43 -6.75
CA TRP A 134 -6.73 -9.30 -7.52
C TRP A 134 -7.55 -8.06 -7.08
N LYS A 135 -7.71 -7.80 -5.78
CA LYS A 135 -8.39 -6.60 -5.26
C LYS A 135 -7.74 -5.25 -5.62
N LYS A 136 -6.51 -5.27 -6.16
CA LYS A 136 -5.74 -4.07 -6.53
C LYS A 136 -5.61 -3.90 -8.04
N ASN A 137 -6.00 -4.92 -8.82
CA ASN A 137 -6.21 -4.77 -10.26
C ASN A 137 -7.49 -3.96 -10.48
#